data_AF-A0A821NLA7-F1
#
_entry.id   AF-A0A821NLA7-F1
#
_cell.length_a   1.000
_cell.length_b   1.000
_cell.length_c   1.000
_cell.angle_alpha   90.00
_cell.angle_beta   90.00
_cell.angle_gamma   90.00
#
_symmetry.space_group_name_H-M   'P 1'
#
loop_
_entity.id
_entity.type
_entity.pdbx_description
1 polymer ?
#
loop_
_entity_poly.entity_id
_entity_poly.type
_entity_poly.pdbx_seq_one_letter_code
_entity_poly.pdbx_strand_id
1 'polypeptide(L)' 'SEAAAATAVIMNLFNIAIARKASPIEFKTDRPFLFFIRETKQDLVLFRAKYVSPPAAS' A
#
# COMPACT_ATOMS: atom_id res chain seq x y z
N SER A 1 -7.47 3.34 11.92
CA SER A 1 -7.62 4.42 10.92
C SER A 1 -7.19 5.71 11.55
N GLU A 2 -5.96 6.07 11.26
CA GLU A 2 -5.04 6.86 12.11
C GLU A 2 -3.87 7.33 11.23
N ALA A 3 -3.52 6.52 10.20
CA ALA A 3 -2.77 6.91 8.99
C ALA A 3 -3.27 8.23 8.35
N ALA A 4 -4.54 8.57 8.50
CA ALA A 4 -5.13 9.82 7.99
C ALA A 4 -4.86 11.05 8.87
N ALA A 5 -4.54 10.88 10.16
CA ALA A 5 -4.38 11.99 11.11
C ALA A 5 -2.91 12.30 11.45
N ALA A 6 -2.06 11.29 11.59
CA ALA A 6 -0.63 11.49 11.88
C ALA A 6 0.17 11.96 10.64
N THR A 7 -0.21 11.53 9.43
CA THR A 7 0.36 12.02 8.17
C THR A 7 0.10 13.53 7.99
N ALA A 8 -1.04 14.03 8.45
CA ALA A 8 -1.43 15.44 8.37
C ALA A 8 -0.63 16.37 9.31
N VAL A 9 -0.07 15.83 10.40
CA VAL A 9 0.64 16.64 11.41
C VAL A 9 2.17 16.57 11.24
N ILE A 10 2.71 15.42 10.85
CA ILE A 10 4.18 15.22 10.75
C ILE A 10 4.78 15.71 9.43
N MET A 11 4.03 15.67 8.31
CA MET A 11 4.44 16.32 7.04
C MET A 11 4.54 17.85 7.16
N ASN A 12 3.72 18.46 8.02
CA ASN A 12 3.64 19.91 8.14
C ASN A 12 4.74 20.53 9.00
N LEU A 13 5.39 19.77 9.89
CA LEU A 13 6.05 20.37 11.04
C LEU A 13 7.56 20.65 10.87
N PHE A 14 8.50 19.69 10.69
CA PHE A 14 9.93 20.12 10.80
C PHE A 14 11.06 19.41 10.06
N ASN A 15 10.96 18.18 9.55
CA ASN A 15 12.19 17.45 9.26
C ASN A 15 12.36 16.99 7.81
N ILE A 16 13.53 17.35 7.27
CA ILE A 16 14.26 16.76 6.15
C ILE A 16 13.92 17.30 4.75
N ALA A 17 14.12 18.60 4.58
CA ALA A 17 14.56 19.20 3.31
C ALA A 17 15.80 18.51 2.66
N ILE A 18 16.45 17.56 3.34
CA ILE A 18 17.67 16.82 2.92
C ILE A 18 17.37 15.46 2.22
N ALA A 19 16.18 14.86 2.37
CA ALA A 19 15.85 13.54 1.77
C ALA A 19 15.19 13.67 0.37
N ARG A 20 15.20 14.87 -0.22
CA ARG A 20 14.60 15.23 -1.51
C ARG A 20 15.23 14.55 -2.75
N LYS A 21 15.84 13.38 -2.63
CA LYS A 21 16.48 12.72 -3.79
C LYS A 21 16.43 11.20 -3.80
N ALA A 22 15.42 10.60 -3.20
CA ALA A 22 14.99 9.27 -3.64
C ALA A 22 13.62 9.44 -4.27
N SER A 23 13.51 9.17 -5.58
CA SER A 23 12.20 9.07 -6.21
C SER A 23 11.38 8.05 -5.41
N PRO A 24 10.10 8.34 -5.11
CA PRO A 24 9.27 7.39 -4.39
C PRO A 24 9.25 6.06 -5.13
N ILE A 25 9.32 4.96 -4.39
CA ILE A 25 9.19 3.62 -4.97
C ILE A 25 7.75 3.48 -5.47
N GLU A 26 7.58 3.36 -6.79
CA GLU A 26 6.27 3.22 -7.41
C GLU A 26 5.87 1.74 -7.45
N PHE A 27 4.79 1.39 -6.75
CA PHE A 27 4.14 0.10 -6.87
C PHE A 27 2.89 0.24 -7.76
N LYS A 28 3.02 -0.17 -9.02
CA LYS A 28 1.97 -0.06 -10.03
C LYS A 28 1.31 -1.42 -10.31
N THR A 29 0.02 -1.52 -10.03
CA THR A 29 -0.81 -2.73 -10.22
C THR A 29 -1.53 -2.73 -11.58
N ASP A 30 -0.81 -2.39 -12.65
CA ASP A 30 -1.33 -2.28 -14.02
C ASP A 30 -1.28 -3.60 -14.82
N ARG A 31 -0.92 -4.69 -14.15
CA ARG A 31 -0.76 -6.03 -14.73
C ARG A 31 -1.14 -7.09 -13.69
N PRO A 32 -1.35 -8.36 -14.10
CA PRO A 32 -1.74 -9.41 -13.18
C PRO A 32 -0.84 -9.51 -11.95
N PHE A 33 -1.44 -9.65 -10.78
CA PHE A 33 -0.74 -9.76 -9.50
C PHE A 33 -1.38 -10.80 -8.59
N LEU A 34 -0.61 -11.29 -7.62
CA LEU A 34 -1.10 -12.16 -6.57
C LEU A 34 -1.47 -11.31 -5.35
N PHE A 35 -2.55 -11.68 -4.66
CA PHE A 35 -2.90 -11.09 -3.39
C PHE A 35 -3.23 -12.15 -2.35
N PHE A 36 -2.94 -11.79 -1.11
CA PHE A 36 -3.15 -12.62 0.06
C PHE A 36 -3.83 -11.76 1.12
N ILE A 37 -4.90 -12.28 1.71
CA ILE A 37 -5.44 -11.74 2.95
C ILE A 37 -5.01 -12.71 4.03
N ARG A 38 -4.29 -12.21 5.02
CA ARG A 38 -3.70 -13.01 6.08
C ARG A 38 -4.03 -12.44 7.43
N GLU A 39 -4.37 -13.32 8.36
CA GLU A 39 -4.29 -13.02 9.78
C GLU A 39 -2.79 -13.09 10.14
N THR A 40 -2.24 -12.01 10.67
CA THR A 40 -0.79 -11.87 10.78
C THR A 40 -0.21 -12.53 12.03
N LYS A 41 -0.99 -12.75 13.09
CA LYS A 41 -0.48 -13.31 14.36
C LYS A 41 -0.16 -14.80 14.25
N GLN A 42 -0.96 -15.54 13.49
CA GLN A 42 -0.81 -17.00 13.31
C GLN A 42 -0.20 -17.36 11.95
N ASP A 43 0.21 -16.37 11.16
CA ASP A 43 0.64 -16.56 9.76
C ASP A 43 -0.40 -17.31 8.92
N LEU A 44 -1.68 -17.10 9.24
CA LEU A 44 -2.77 -17.82 8.62
C LEU A 44 -3.21 -17.09 7.35
N VAL A 45 -3.02 -17.74 6.21
CA VAL A 45 -3.56 -17.25 4.94
C VAL A 45 -5.07 -17.52 4.91
N LEU A 46 -5.86 -16.47 5.06
CA LEU A 46 -7.32 -16.53 5.01
C LEU A 46 -7.80 -16.62 3.56
N PHE A 47 -7.17 -15.85 2.66
CA PHE A 47 -7.47 -15.85 1.23
C PHE A 47 -6.19 -15.74 0.42
N ARG A 48 -6.16 -16.44 -0.71
CA ARG A 48 -5.09 -16.36 -1.72
C ARG A 48 -5.69 -16.42 -3.10
N ALA A 49 -5.39 -15.43 -3.94
CA ALA A 49 -5.88 -15.41 -5.31
C ALA A 49 -4.95 -14.64 -6.26
N LYS A 50 -5.23 -14.83 -7.56
CA LYS A 50 -4.58 -14.11 -8.66
C LYS A 50 -5.59 -13.13 -9.24
N TYR A 51 -5.23 -11.86 -9.29
CA TYR A 51 -5.97 -10.83 -10.01
C TYR A 51 -5.41 -10.73 -11.42
N VAL A 52 -6.24 -10.98 -12.44
CA VAL A 52 -5.80 -11.06 -13.85
C VAL A 52 -6.38 -9.94 -14.68
N SER A 53 -7.68 -9.72 -14.52
CA SER A 53 -8.41 -8.67 -15.22
C SER A 53 -9.43 -8.07 -14.25
N PRO A 54 -9.72 -6.76 -14.37
CA PRO A 54 -10.84 -6.18 -13.67
C PRO A 54 -12.16 -6.87 -14.07
N PRO A 55 -13.13 -6.98 -13.16
CA PRO A 55 -14.49 -7.34 -13.54
C PRO A 55 -15.00 -6.37 -14.62
N ALA A 56 -15.83 -6.86 -15.54
CA ALA A 56 -16.51 -5.98 -16.48
C ALA A 56 -17.30 -4.93 -15.69
N ALA A 57 -17.22 -3.66 -16.12
CA ALA A 57 -18.05 -2.62 -15.54
C ALA A 57 -19.53 -3.01 -15.71
N SER A 58 -20.26 -3.05 -14.59
CA SER A 58 -21.70 -3.29 -14.58
C SER A 58 -22.47 -2.02 -14.92
#